data_AF-A0AAP4DK09-F1
#
_entry.id   AF-A0AAP4DK09-F1
#
_cell.length_a   1.000
_cell.length_b   1.000
_cell.length_c   1.000
_cell.angle_alpha   90.00
_cell.angle_beta   90.00
_cell.angle_gamma   90.00
#
_symmetry.space_group_name_H-M   'P 1'
#
loop_
_entity.id
_entity.type
_entity.pdbx_description
1 polymer ?
#
loop_
_entity_poly.entity_id
_entity_poly.type
_entity_poly.pdbx_seq_one_letter_code
_entity_poly.pdbx_strand_id
1 'polypeptide(L)'
;MIMVIGGLLMAAAGILVTFFPPKSINSLYGYRTKRSMADESQWREGNRFSALLMILFGLISAAAGFAGSLLIRLTQPFALIVQAVLLIAISVLIIVLTERRLKQTGRRIDE
;
A
#
# COMPACT_ATOMS: atom_id res chain seq x y z
N MET A 1 11.33 -5.51 -17.18
CA MET A 1 11.47 -6.40 -16.01
C MET A 1 11.58 -5.67 -14.68
N ILE A 2 12.42 -4.63 -14.54
CA ILE A 2 12.60 -3.93 -13.25
C ILE A 2 11.31 -3.37 -12.65
N MET A 3 10.36 -2.95 -13.50
CA MET A 3 9.06 -2.45 -13.06
C MET A 3 8.17 -3.51 -12.39
N VAL A 4 8.28 -4.77 -12.84
CA VAL A 4 7.51 -5.89 -12.28
C VAL A 4 7.95 -6.16 -10.84
N ILE A 5 9.26 -6.09 -10.58
CA ILE A 5 9.84 -6.35 -9.26
C ILE A 5 9.31 -5.36 -8.22
N GLY A 6 9.23 -4.07 -8.57
CA GLY A 6 8.69 -3.05 -7.65
C GLY A 6 7.25 -3.33 -7.21
N GLY A 7 6.38 -3.71 -8.17
CA GLY A 7 4.99 -4.09 -7.87
C GLY A 7 4.89 -5.34 -6.99
N LEU A 8 5.68 -6.37 -7.31
CA LEU A 8 5.72 -7.62 -6.53
C LEU A 8 6.24 -7.41 -5.10
N LEU A 9 7.26 -6.58 -4.91
CA LEU A 9 7.77 -6.25 -3.57
C LEU A 9 6.71 -5.53 -2.73
N MET A 10 5.96 -4.60 -3.33
CA MET A 10 4.86 -3.92 -2.63
C MET A 10 3.73 -4.90 -2.26
N ALA A 11 3.37 -5.80 -3.18
CA ALA A 11 2.39 -6.84 -2.90
C ALA A 11 2.87 -7.79 -1.79
N ALA A 12 4.13 -8.22 -1.83
CA ALA A 12 4.73 -9.06 -0.80
C ALA A 12 4.74 -8.38 0.58
N ALA A 13 5.02 -7.07 0.64
CA ALA A 13 4.92 -6.30 1.88
C ALA A 13 3.48 -6.28 2.42
N GLY A 14 2.48 -6.09 1.56
CA GLY A 14 1.06 -6.18 1.95
C GLY A 14 0.66 -7.59 2.45
N ILE A 15 1.15 -8.64 1.79
CA ILE A 15 0.96 -10.03 2.20
C ILE A 15 1.59 -10.25 3.59
N LEU A 16 2.82 -9.80 3.81
CA LEU A 16 3.51 -9.91 5.09
C LEU A 16 2.69 -9.28 6.22
N VAL A 17 2.17 -8.07 6.02
CA VAL A 17 1.33 -7.38 7.02
C VAL A 17 0.01 -8.11 7.25
N THR A 18 -0.53 -8.77 6.22
CA THR A 18 -1.77 -9.57 6.33
C THR A 18 -1.55 -10.84 7.15
N PHE A 19 -0.42 -11.53 7.00
CA PHE A 19 -0.08 -12.74 7.75
C PHE A 19 0.47 -12.45 9.15
N PHE A 20 1.20 -11.35 9.31
CA PHE A 20 1.79 -10.92 10.56
C PHE A 20 1.31 -9.50 10.92
N PRO A 21 -0.01 -9.33 11.18
CA PRO A 21 -0.54 -8.02 11.52
C PRO A 21 -0.02 -7.58 12.89
N PRO A 22 0.24 -6.27 13.08
CA PRO A 22 0.59 -5.75 14.39
C PRO A 22 -0.60 -5.91 15.34
N LYS A 23 -0.41 -6.66 16.43
CA LYS A 23 -1.50 -7.03 17.36
C LYS A 23 -1.97 -5.90 18.26
N SER A 24 -1.10 -4.93 18.53
CA SER A 24 -1.35 -3.77 19.37
C SER A 24 -0.72 -2.54 18.74
N ILE A 25 -1.14 -1.36 19.18
CA ILE A 25 -0.54 -0.09 18.75
C ILE A 25 0.97 -0.12 19.02
N ASN A 26 1.76 0.04 17.96
CA ASN A 26 3.21 -0.08 18.01
C ASN A 26 3.86 1.11 17.28
N SER A 27 4.89 1.70 17.88
CA SER A 27 5.58 2.87 17.31
C SER A 27 6.57 2.53 16.20
N LEU A 28 6.96 1.27 16.04
CA LEU A 28 7.97 0.78 15.09
C LEU A 28 7.35 0.12 13.85
N TYR A 29 6.27 -0.66 14.02
CA TYR A 29 5.69 -1.49 12.95
C TYR A 29 4.18 -1.22 12.76
N GLY A 30 3.74 -1.18 11.50
CA GLY A 30 2.33 -0.98 11.12
C GLY A 30 2.02 0.39 10.50
N TYR A 31 0.74 0.57 10.18
CA TYR A 31 0.16 1.78 9.62
C TYR A 31 -0.09 2.83 10.71
N ARG A 32 0.89 3.70 10.94
CA ARG A 32 1.03 4.58 12.12
C ARG A 32 0.55 6.02 11.88
N THR A 33 -0.67 6.19 11.37
CA THR A 33 -1.27 7.54 11.30
C THR A 33 -2.02 7.88 12.58
N LYS A 34 -2.25 9.19 12.83
CA LYS A 34 -2.97 9.66 14.02
C LYS A 34 -4.33 8.99 14.20
N ARG A 35 -5.07 8.76 13.11
CA ARG A 35 -6.39 8.09 13.17
C ARG A 35 -6.27 6.60 13.44
N SER A 36 -5.32 5.92 12.80
CA SER A 36 -5.06 4.50 13.00
C SER A 36 -4.66 4.20 14.45
N MET A 37 -3.85 5.07 15.07
CA MET A 37 -3.37 4.89 16.44
C MET A 37 -4.33 5.42 17.51
N ALA A 38 -5.56 5.83 17.16
CA ALA A 38 -6.52 6.37 18.13
C ALA A 38 -7.02 5.31 19.11
N ASP A 39 -7.28 4.10 18.61
CA ASP A 39 -7.72 2.94 19.39
C ASP A 39 -7.36 1.63 18.67
N GLU A 40 -7.49 0.49 19.37
CA GLU A 40 -7.14 -0.84 18.84
C GLU A 40 -8.01 -1.28 17.65
N SER A 41 -9.25 -0.79 17.54
CA SER A 41 -10.14 -1.10 16.41
C SER A 41 -9.68 -0.37 15.15
N GLN A 42 -9.40 0.94 15.25
CA GLN A 42 -8.84 1.76 14.17
C GLN A 42 -7.46 1.25 13.75
N TRP A 43 -6.64 0.82 14.72
CA TRP A 43 -5.33 0.27 14.46
C TRP A 43 -5.42 -1.00 13.60
N ARG A 44 -6.32 -1.91 13.97
CA ARG A 44 -6.54 -3.16 13.25
C ARG A 44 -7.11 -2.91 11.85
N GLU A 45 -8.11 -2.03 11.72
CA GLU A 45 -8.71 -1.70 10.41
C GLU A 45 -7.71 -0.96 9.51
N GLY A 46 -6.90 -0.05 10.06
CA GLY A 46 -5.89 0.70 9.32
C GLY A 46 -4.84 -0.22 8.71
N ASN A 47 -4.26 -1.11 9.54
CA ASN A 47 -3.27 -2.09 9.09
C ASN A 47 -3.86 -3.10 8.11
N ARG A 48 -5.08 -3.59 8.36
CA ARG A 48 -5.77 -4.54 7.47
C ARG A 48 -6.05 -3.91 6.10
N PHE A 49 -6.63 -2.70 6.09
CA PHE A 49 -7.04 -2.05 4.85
C PHE A 49 -5.83 -1.57 4.04
N SER A 50 -4.81 -0.99 4.68
CA SER A 50 -3.58 -0.60 3.97
C SER A 50 -2.88 -1.82 3.36
N ALA A 51 -2.81 -2.94 4.08
CA ALA A 51 -2.22 -4.18 3.57
C ALA A 51 -2.97 -4.70 2.35
N LEU A 52 -4.31 -4.73 2.38
CA LEU A 52 -5.12 -5.14 1.22
C LEU A 52 -4.87 -4.25 0.00
N LEU A 53 -4.78 -2.93 0.19
CA LEU A 53 -4.49 -2.01 -0.91
C LEU A 53 -3.06 -2.18 -1.45
N MET A 54 -2.07 -2.45 -0.59
CA MET A 54 -0.70 -2.76 -1.03
C MET A 54 -0.65 -4.01 -1.91
N ILE A 55 -1.39 -5.06 -1.55
CA ILE A 55 -1.52 -6.28 -2.36
C ILE A 55 -2.16 -5.95 -3.70
N LEU A 56 -3.33 -5.30 -3.68
CA LEU A 56 -4.10 -5.00 -4.88
C LEU A 56 -3.30 -4.12 -5.86
N PHE A 57 -2.84 -2.96 -5.41
CA PHE A 57 -2.10 -2.05 -6.28
C PHE A 57 -0.71 -2.59 -6.65
N GLY A 58 -0.10 -3.42 -5.80
CA GLY A 58 1.17 -4.07 -6.12
C GLY A 58 1.03 -5.05 -7.27
N LEU A 59 -0.01 -5.88 -7.25
CA LEU A 59 -0.33 -6.81 -8.34
C LEU A 59 -0.74 -6.08 -9.63
N ILE A 60 -1.55 -5.03 -9.53
CA ILE A 60 -1.91 -4.19 -10.69
C ILE A 60 -0.65 -3.56 -11.31
N SER A 61 0.23 -3.01 -10.47
CA SER A 61 1.49 -2.40 -10.92
C SER A 61 2.43 -3.42 -11.56
N ALA A 62 2.53 -4.64 -10.99
CA ALA A 62 3.31 -5.73 -11.58
C ALA A 62 2.75 -6.16 -12.96
N ALA A 63 1.43 -6.31 -13.08
CA ALA A 63 0.77 -6.65 -14.34
C ALA A 63 0.96 -5.55 -15.40
N ALA A 64 0.80 -4.28 -15.01
CA ALA A 64 1.05 -3.14 -15.88
C ALA A 64 2.52 -3.05 -16.32
N GLY A 65 3.47 -3.29 -15.40
CA GLY A 65 4.89 -3.35 -15.71
C GLY A 65 5.27 -4.49 -16.65
N PHE A 66 4.58 -5.63 -16.54
CA PHE A 66 4.76 -6.76 -17.45
C PHE A 66 4.23 -6.42 -18.84
N ALA A 67 2.97 -5.97 -18.95
CA ALA A 67 2.37 -5.55 -20.21
C ALA A 67 3.17 -4.42 -20.90
N GLY A 68 3.56 -3.41 -20.13
CA GLY A 68 4.39 -2.30 -20.61
C GLY A 68 5.75 -2.76 -21.13
N SER A 69 6.35 -3.80 -20.54
CA SER A 69 7.62 -4.34 -21.03
C SER A 69 7.51 -5.08 -22.37
N LEU A 70 6.32 -5.53 -22.76
CA LEU A 70 6.06 -6.15 -24.06
C LEU A 70 5.77 -5.09 -25.14
N LEU A 71 5.13 -3.99 -24.76
CA LEU A 71 4.61 -2.98 -25.68
C LEU A 71 5.52 -1.76 -25.86
N ILE A 72 6.36 -1.44 -24.85
CA ILE A 72 7.12 -0.19 -24.79
C ILE A 72 8.60 -0.50 -24.51
N ARG A 73 9.50 0.02 -25.35
CA ARG A 73 10.95 -0.06 -25.13
C ARG A 73 11.44 1.21 -24.42
N LEU A 74 11.44 1.17 -23.10
CA LEU A 74 12.06 2.21 -22.27
C LEU A 74 13.54 1.91 -22.06
N THR A 75 14.37 2.95 -22.07
CA THR A 75 15.75 2.84 -21.59
C THR A 75 15.76 2.61 -20.08
N GLN A 76 16.76 1.90 -19.57
CA GLN A 76 16.87 1.56 -18.15
C GLN A 76 16.75 2.76 -17.19
N PRO A 77 17.45 3.90 -17.39
CA PRO A 77 17.33 5.04 -16.48
C PRO A 77 15.92 5.63 -16.45
N PHE A 78 15.25 5.71 -17.61
CA PHE A 78 13.88 6.22 -17.67
C PHE A 78 12.89 5.25 -16.99
N ALA A 79 13.09 3.93 -17.19
CA ALA A 79 12.26 2.92 -16.55
C ALA A 79 12.31 2.99 -15.01
N LEU A 80 13.49 3.26 -14.44
CA LEU A 80 13.67 3.46 -13.00
C LEU A 80 12.93 4.70 -12.49
N ILE A 81 13.02 5.82 -13.20
CA ILE A 81 12.33 7.06 -12.82
C ILE A 81 10.82 6.85 -12.83
N VAL A 82 10.27 6.27 -13.89
CA VAL A 82 8.84 5.95 -14.00
C VAL A 82 8.39 5.04 -12.86
N GLN A 83 9.17 4.01 -12.54
CA GLN A 83 8.86 3.09 -11.43
C GLN A 83 8.84 3.81 -10.07
N ALA A 84 9.81 4.68 -9.80
CA ALA A 84 9.88 5.42 -8.56
C ALA A 84 8.69 6.37 -8.39
N VAL A 85 8.35 7.12 -9.44
CA VAL A 85 7.18 8.02 -9.45
C VAL A 85 5.89 7.22 -9.22
N LEU A 86 5.74 6.07 -9.89
CA LEU A 86 4.56 5.22 -9.74
C LEU A 86 4.43 4.66 -8.31
N LEU A 87 5.53 4.21 -7.69
CA LEU A 87 5.53 3.72 -6.31
C LEU A 87 5.15 4.80 -5.31
N ILE A 88 5.68 6.01 -5.47
CA ILE A 88 5.33 7.15 -4.61
C ILE A 88 3.86 7.50 -4.77
N ALA A 89 3.36 7.60 -6.01
CA ALA A 89 1.97 7.93 -6.30
C ALA A 89 1.01 6.89 -5.68
N ILE A 90 1.29 5.60 -5.86
CA ILE A 90 0.50 4.51 -5.27
C ILE A 90 0.56 4.55 -3.73
N SER A 91 1.74 4.80 -3.14
CA SER A 91 1.88 4.89 -1.69
C SER A 91 1.03 6.02 -1.11
N VAL A 92 1.06 7.20 -1.76
CA VAL A 92 0.21 8.34 -1.37
C VAL A 92 -1.27 7.98 -1.53
N LEU A 93 -1.65 7.31 -2.61
CA LEU A 93 -3.03 6.86 -2.82
C LEU A 93 -3.49 5.91 -1.72
N ILE A 94 -2.67 4.92 -1.34
CA ILE A 94 -2.96 3.99 -0.24
C ILE A 94 -3.18 4.76 1.06
N ILE A 95 -2.32 5.73 1.37
CA ILE A 95 -2.45 6.57 2.57
C ILE A 95 -3.78 7.33 2.54
N VAL A 96 -4.09 8.01 1.44
CA VAL A 96 -5.32 8.80 1.31
C VAL A 96 -6.58 7.93 1.44
N LEU A 97 -6.61 6.78 0.77
CA LEU A 97 -7.75 5.86 0.82
C LEU A 97 -7.92 5.28 2.23
N THR A 98 -6.83 4.90 2.88
CA THR A 98 -6.86 4.35 4.24
C THR A 98 -7.32 5.42 5.25
N GLU A 99 -6.81 6.64 5.16
CA GLU A 99 -7.27 7.74 6.01
C GLU A 99 -8.74 8.09 5.82
N ARG A 100 -9.25 8.04 4.58
CA ARG A 100 -10.68 8.22 4.29
C ARG A 100 -11.51 7.12 4.93
N ARG A 101 -11.06 5.86 4.84
CA ARG A 101 -11.72 4.71 5.46
C ARG A 101 -11.78 4.83 6.98
N LEU A 102 -10.65 5.14 7.62
CA LEU A 102 -10.58 5.32 9.08
C LEU A 102 -11.48 6.47 9.57
N LYS A 103 -11.51 7.59 8.83
CA LYS A 103 -12.42 8.70 9.14
C LYS A 103 -13.90 8.29 9.09
N GLN A 104 -14.29 7.44 8.13
CA GLN A 104 -15.67 6.95 8.02
C GLN A 104 -16.01 5.94 9.12
N THR A 105 -15.10 5.02 9.41
CA THR A 105 -15.28 4.02 10.47
C THR A 105 -15.36 4.68 11.85
N GLY A 106 -14.52 5.68 12.14
CA GLY A 106 -14.56 6.42 13.41
C GLY A 106 -15.89 7.10 13.66
N ARG A 107 -16.44 7.81 12.67
CA ARG A 107 -17.74 8.48 12.79
C ARG A 107 -18.90 7.53 13.13
N ARG A 108 -18.87 6.28 12.66
CA ARG A 108 -19.92 5.29 12.95
C ARG A 108 -19.85 4.73 14.37
N ILE A 109 -18.70 4.81 15.03
CA ILE A 109 -18.55 4.36 16.42
C ILE A 109 -19.06 5.45 17.39
N ASP A 110 -19.01 6.71 16.96
CA ASP A 110 -19.47 7.87 17.74
C ASP A 110 -21.00 8.12 17.65
N GLU A 111 -21.70 7.44 16.73
CA GLU A 111 -23.17 7.47 16.52
C GLU A 111 -23.88 6.38 17.33
#